data_AF-A0A8X6VKA5-F1
#
_entry.id   AF-A0A8X6VKA5-F1
#
_cell.length_a   1.000
_cell.length_b   1.000
_cell.length_c   1.000
_cell.angle_alpha   90.00
_cell.angle_beta   90.00
_cell.angle_gamma   90.00
#
_symmetry.space_group_name_H-M   'P 1'
#
loop_
_entity.id
_entity.type
_entity.pdbx_description
1 polymer ?
#
loop_
_entity_poly.entity_id
_entity_poly.type
_entity_poly.pdbx_seq_one_letter_code
_entity_poly.pdbx_strand_id
1 'polypeptide(L)'
;MSITKTVSTLQKRGVQFRKPPMAYYEELRKHEKISVLKQDLDALSRLGILIDNEDDSGGSPESREKAKKYLMQIFSQPLFDKKTFFFEVIERFGAKGLGTANILALVRSIREEERRNSMKHDAKKQEISKESVTDIRNC
;
A
#
# COMPACT_ATOMS: atom_id res chain seq x y z
N MET A 1 -11.42 -6.48 17.29
CA MET A 1 -10.58 -5.25 17.20
C MET A 1 -10.25 -5.06 15.73
N SER A 2 -10.53 -3.89 15.13
CA SER A 2 -10.36 -3.69 13.69
C SER A 2 -8.91 -3.46 13.27
N ILE A 3 -8.59 -3.77 12.01
CA ILE A 3 -7.26 -3.52 11.43
C ILE A 3 -6.86 -2.05 11.53
N THR A 4 -7.81 -1.12 11.34
CA THR A 4 -7.55 0.32 11.45
C THR A 4 -7.03 0.70 12.84
N LYS A 5 -7.61 0.15 13.91
CA LYS A 5 -7.17 0.38 15.29
C LYS A 5 -5.83 -0.27 15.57
N THR A 6 -5.63 -1.50 15.09
CA THR A 6 -4.37 -2.25 15.22
C THR A 6 -3.22 -1.50 14.55
N VAL A 7 -3.37 -1.13 13.27
CA VAL A 7 -2.35 -0.42 12.49
C VAL A 7 -2.05 0.95 13.09
N SER A 8 -3.07 1.72 13.49
CA SER A 8 -2.86 3.01 14.16
C SER A 8 -2.05 2.85 15.45
N THR A 9 -2.32 1.80 16.24
CA THR A 9 -1.58 1.53 17.49
C THR A 9 -0.13 1.15 17.20
N LEU A 10 0.12 0.32 16.19
CA LEU A 10 1.47 -0.09 15.79
C LEU A 10 2.28 1.11 15.25
N GLN A 11 1.67 1.98 14.42
CA GLN A 11 2.31 3.20 13.95
C GLN A 11 2.69 4.13 15.10
N LYS A 12 1.81 4.31 16.09
CA LYS A 12 2.11 5.10 17.30
C LYS A 12 3.27 4.54 18.12
N ARG A 13 3.55 3.24 17.98
CA ARG A 13 4.68 2.54 18.64
C ARG A 13 5.95 2.49 17.77
N GLY A 14 5.97 3.20 16.64
CA GLY A 14 7.16 3.33 15.78
C GLY A 14 7.25 2.30 14.64
N VAL A 15 6.25 1.43 14.46
CA VAL A 15 6.24 0.51 13.32
C VAL A 15 5.97 1.29 12.04
N GLN A 16 6.87 1.15 11.07
CA GLN A 16 6.71 1.72 9.74
C GLN A 16 6.02 0.73 8.81
N PHE A 17 5.04 1.21 8.06
CA PHE A 17 4.31 0.43 7.06
C PHE A 17 4.56 0.97 5.66
N ARG A 18 4.50 0.08 4.67
CA ARG A 18 4.48 0.45 3.26
C ARG A 18 3.19 1.21 2.96
N LYS A 19 3.28 2.25 2.13
CA LYS A 19 2.14 3.03 1.67
C LYS A 19 1.96 2.87 0.17
N PRO A 20 0.82 2.35 -0.30
CA PRO A 20 0.48 2.35 -1.72
C PRO A 20 0.37 3.78 -2.27
N PRO A 21 0.55 3.99 -3.59
CA PRO A 21 0.31 5.28 -4.21
C PRO A 21 -1.15 5.72 -4.04
N MET A 22 -1.40 7.04 -4.00
CA MET A 22 -2.77 7.57 -3.87
C MET A 22 -3.70 7.09 -5.01
N ALA A 23 -3.14 6.91 -6.21
CA ALA A 23 -3.82 6.38 -7.39
C ALA A 23 -4.56 5.07 -7.11
N TYR A 24 -4.02 4.19 -6.25
CA TYR A 24 -4.71 2.97 -5.83
C TYR A 24 -6.09 3.27 -5.22
N TYR A 25 -6.16 4.20 -4.26
CA TYR A 25 -7.42 4.56 -3.61
C TYR A 25 -8.36 5.33 -4.54
N GLU A 26 -7.82 6.09 -5.49
CA GLU A 26 -8.62 6.76 -6.53
C GLU A 26 -9.27 5.77 -7.50
N GLU A 27 -8.53 4.75 -7.94
CA GLU A 27 -9.07 3.64 -8.72
C GLU A 27 -10.14 2.89 -7.94
N LEU A 28 -9.88 2.59 -6.67
CA LEU A 28 -10.86 1.97 -5.77
C LEU A 28 -12.15 2.79 -5.64
N ARG A 29 -12.07 4.12 -5.53
CA ARG A 29 -13.26 5.01 -5.47
C ARG A 29 -14.09 4.98 -6.76
N LYS A 30 -13.45 4.80 -7.93
CA LYS A 30 -14.14 4.72 -9.22
C LYS A 30 -14.90 3.40 -9.40
N HIS A 31 -14.51 2.36 -8.67
CA HIS A 31 -15.23 1.09 -8.68
C HIS A 31 -16.34 1.09 -7.62
N GLU A 32 -17.61 1.06 -8.05
CA GLU A 32 -18.81 0.94 -7.18
C GLU A 32 -18.80 -0.30 -6.25
N LYS A 33 -17.82 -1.18 -6.42
CA LYS A 33 -17.62 -2.36 -5.59
C LYS A 33 -17.39 -2.00 -4.11
N ILE A 34 -16.81 -0.83 -3.83
CA ILE A 34 -16.42 -0.38 -2.48
C ILE A 34 -17.47 0.49 -1.78
N SER A 35 -18.49 0.96 -2.49
CA SER A 35 -19.56 1.83 -1.96
C SER A 35 -20.33 1.25 -0.76
N VAL A 36 -20.13 -0.04 -0.44
CA VAL A 36 -20.82 -0.80 0.62
C VAL A 36 -19.92 -1.04 1.84
N LEU A 37 -18.64 -0.71 1.77
CA LEU A 37 -17.77 -0.76 2.95
C LEU A 37 -18.14 0.41 3.85
N LYS A 38 -18.70 0.13 5.04
CA LYS A 38 -18.87 1.11 6.14
C LYS A 38 -17.54 1.69 6.65
N GLN A 39 -16.43 1.45 5.97
CA GLN A 39 -15.09 1.88 6.34
C GLN A 39 -14.78 3.21 5.67
N ASP A 40 -14.15 4.11 6.43
CA ASP A 40 -13.63 5.38 5.93
C ASP A 40 -12.43 5.10 4.99
N LEU A 41 -12.65 5.19 3.68
CA LEU A 41 -11.59 5.04 2.67
C LEU A 41 -10.43 6.02 2.91
N ASP A 42 -10.71 7.20 3.47
CA ASP A 42 -9.67 8.15 3.80
C ASP A 42 -8.85 7.66 4.99
N ALA A 43 -9.46 6.98 5.97
CA ALA A 43 -8.72 6.32 7.05
C ALA A 43 -7.81 5.21 6.52
N LEU A 44 -8.31 4.39 5.59
CA LEU A 44 -7.51 3.33 4.98
C LEU A 44 -6.35 3.91 4.18
N SER A 45 -6.59 4.97 3.42
CA SER A 45 -5.56 5.71 2.69
C SER A 45 -4.50 6.30 3.61
N ARG A 46 -4.91 6.99 4.69
CA ARG A 46 -3.99 7.55 5.69
C ARG A 46 -3.09 6.48 6.31
N LEU A 47 -3.66 5.32 6.62
CA LEU A 47 -2.97 4.21 7.27
C LEU A 47 -2.16 3.36 6.30
N GLY A 48 -2.46 3.38 5.00
CA GLY A 48 -1.81 2.56 3.98
C GLY A 48 -2.41 1.16 3.83
N ILE A 49 -3.67 0.97 4.19
CA ILE A 49 -4.34 -0.35 4.19
C ILE A 49 -4.92 -0.63 2.81
N LEU A 50 -4.55 -1.78 2.25
CA LEU A 50 -5.05 -2.32 0.98
C LEU A 50 -6.38 -3.08 1.21
N ILE A 51 -7.25 -3.06 0.21
CA ILE A 51 -8.53 -3.79 0.16
C ILE A 51 -8.60 -4.64 -1.11
N ASP A 52 -8.95 -5.91 -0.96
CA ASP A 52 -9.29 -6.82 -2.06
C ASP A 52 -10.70 -7.38 -1.86
N ASN A 53 -11.54 -7.34 -2.89
CA ASN A 53 -12.90 -7.88 -2.83
C ASN A 53 -12.90 -9.28 -3.46
N GLU A 54 -13.38 -10.26 -2.72
CA GLU A 54 -13.62 -11.62 -3.23
C GLU A 54 -15.09 -11.70 -3.65
N ASP A 55 -15.36 -11.34 -4.90
CA ASP A 55 -16.70 -11.48 -5.47
C ASP A 55 -17.08 -12.98 -5.47
N ASP A 56 -18.11 -13.34 -4.71
CA ASP A 56 -18.60 -14.72 -4.67
C ASP A 56 -19.43 -15.00 -5.94
N SER A 57 -18.77 -15.20 -7.08
CA SER A 57 -19.41 -15.52 -8.35
C SER A 57 -20.09 -16.90 -8.38
N GLY A 58 -20.08 -17.66 -7.29
CA GLY A 58 -20.66 -19.01 -7.19
C GLY A 58 -22.03 -19.12 -6.51
N GLY A 59 -22.59 -18.03 -5.97
CA GLY A 59 -23.89 -18.04 -5.28
C GLY A 59 -25.06 -17.62 -6.17
N SER A 60 -26.16 -18.37 -6.13
CA SER A 60 -27.39 -18.10 -6.89
C SER A 60 -27.93 -16.68 -6.64
N PRO A 61 -28.51 -16.03 -7.67
CA PRO A 61 -29.01 -14.65 -7.59
C PRO A 61 -30.17 -14.44 -6.59
N GLU A 62 -30.70 -15.51 -5.98
CA GLU A 62 -31.86 -15.48 -5.09
C GLU A 62 -31.52 -15.23 -3.61
N SER A 63 -30.24 -15.27 -3.23
CA SER A 63 -29.83 -14.98 -1.85
C SER A 63 -29.68 -13.47 -1.62
N ARG A 64 -30.80 -12.82 -1.33
CA ARG A 64 -30.89 -11.42 -0.88
C ARG A 64 -30.26 -11.23 0.49
N GLU A 65 -28.93 -11.13 0.49
CA GLU A 65 -28.02 -10.48 1.47
C GLU A 65 -26.65 -11.11 1.23
N LYS A 66 -26.12 -10.92 0.01
CA LYS A 66 -24.81 -11.47 -0.37
C LYS A 66 -23.75 -10.75 0.45
N ALA A 67 -23.40 -11.33 1.59
CA ALA A 67 -22.34 -10.83 2.46
C ALA A 67 -21.07 -10.65 1.60
N LYS A 68 -20.73 -9.39 1.29
CA LYS A 68 -19.56 -9.08 0.48
C LYS A 68 -18.34 -9.60 1.21
N LYS A 69 -17.60 -10.51 0.57
CA LYS A 69 -16.36 -11.05 1.10
C LYS A 69 -15.23 -10.12 0.71
N TYR A 70 -14.44 -9.67 1.67
CA TYR A 70 -13.30 -8.81 1.39
C TYR A 70 -12.17 -9.03 2.37
N LEU A 71 -11.00 -8.59 1.95
CA LEU A 71 -9.73 -8.76 2.63
C LEU A 71 -9.04 -7.42 2.77
N MET A 72 -8.59 -7.10 3.98
CA MET A 72 -7.75 -5.93 4.23
C MET A 72 -6.36 -6.36 4.64
N GLN A 73 -5.33 -5.73 4.06
CA GLN A 73 -3.92 -6.08 4.25
C GLN A 73 -3.04 -4.84 4.37
N ILE A 74 -1.98 -4.93 5.15
CA ILE A 74 -0.89 -3.96 5.16
C ILE A 74 0.43 -4.63 5.50
N PHE A 75 1.50 -4.16 4.88
CA PHE A 75 2.83 -4.73 5.00
C PHE A 75 3.76 -3.77 5.74
N SER A 76 4.50 -4.27 6.71
CA SER A 76 5.53 -3.47 7.38
C SER A 76 6.66 -3.15 6.40
N GLN A 77 7.40 -2.08 6.68
CA GLN A 77 8.76 -1.97 6.16
C GLN A 77 9.64 -3.06 6.80
N PRO A 78 10.82 -3.36 6.21
CA PRO A 78 11.76 -4.27 6.85
C PRO A 78 12.14 -3.76 8.24
N LEU A 79 12.12 -4.65 9.24
CA LEU A 79 12.35 -4.27 10.63
C LEU A 79 13.84 -4.21 11.01
N PHE A 80 14.69 -4.88 10.25
CA PHE A 80 16.12 -4.98 10.49
C PHE A 80 16.90 -4.39 9.30
N ASP A 81 18.15 -3.99 9.55
CA ASP A 81 19.05 -3.45 8.54
C ASP A 81 19.23 -4.42 7.36
N LYS A 82 19.32 -5.71 7.69
CA LYS A 82 19.17 -6.78 6.71
C LYS A 82 17.69 -6.85 6.35
N LYS A 83 17.35 -6.31 5.17
CA LYS A 83 15.98 -6.15 4.64
C LYS A 83 15.28 -7.47 4.28
N THR A 84 15.35 -8.46 5.17
CA THR A 84 14.89 -9.84 4.95
C THR A 84 13.61 -10.16 5.71
N PHE A 85 13.33 -9.44 6.81
CA PHE A 85 12.15 -9.67 7.63
C PHE A 85 11.20 -8.48 7.57
N PHE A 86 9.95 -8.77 7.22
CA PHE A 86 8.79 -7.89 7.33
C PHE A 86 7.60 -8.75 7.77
N PHE A 87 6.54 -8.11 8.24
CA PHE A 87 5.30 -8.79 8.58
C PHE A 87 4.10 -8.14 7.89
N GLU A 88 3.01 -8.89 7.88
CA GLU A 88 1.73 -8.49 7.34
C GLU A 88 0.69 -8.47 8.45
N VAL A 89 -0.19 -7.47 8.43
CA VAL A 89 -1.42 -7.47 9.22
C VAL A 89 -2.59 -7.65 8.27
N ILE A 90 -3.43 -8.65 8.54
CA ILE A 90 -4.54 -9.06 7.69
C ILE A 90 -5.84 -9.13 8.50
N GLU A 91 -6.93 -8.61 7.94
CA GLU A 91 -8.28 -8.75 8.48
C GLU A 91 -9.22 -9.26 7.39
N ARG A 92 -9.97 -10.32 7.71
CA ARG A 92 -10.83 -11.05 6.77
C ARG A 92 -12.29 -10.85 7.13
N PHE A 93 -13.08 -10.47 6.15
CA PHE A 93 -14.53 -10.45 6.24
C PHE A 93 -15.06 -11.49 5.26
N GLY A 94 -15.18 -12.74 5.71
CA GLY A 94 -15.66 -13.85 4.89
C GLY A 94 -14.76 -14.29 3.72
N ALA A 95 -13.70 -13.53 3.40
CA ALA A 95 -12.75 -13.83 2.35
C ALA A 95 -11.80 -14.97 2.73
N LYS A 96 -11.61 -15.92 1.82
CA LYS A 96 -10.72 -17.08 1.95
C LYS A 96 -9.45 -16.94 1.11
N GLY A 97 -9.43 -16.01 0.14
CA GLY A 97 -8.29 -15.78 -0.75
C GLY A 97 -7.04 -15.23 -0.05
N LEU A 98 -5.88 -15.35 -0.68
CA LEU A 98 -4.60 -14.85 -0.15
C LEU A 98 -4.39 -13.33 -0.34
N GLY A 99 -5.20 -12.67 -1.17
CA GLY A 99 -5.01 -11.26 -1.52
C GLY A 99 -3.93 -11.05 -2.59
N THR A 100 -3.91 -11.89 -3.62
CA THR A 100 -2.93 -11.82 -4.72
C THR A 100 -2.91 -10.43 -5.38
N ALA A 101 -4.05 -9.76 -5.49
CA ALA A 101 -4.12 -8.40 -6.03
C ALA A 101 -3.41 -7.38 -5.12
N ASN A 102 -3.51 -7.52 -3.80
CA ASN A 102 -2.83 -6.67 -2.83
C ASN A 102 -1.30 -6.85 -2.89
N ILE A 103 -0.80 -8.09 -3.02
CA ILE A 103 0.63 -8.35 -3.21
C ILE A 103 1.12 -7.72 -4.52
N LEU A 104 0.36 -7.86 -5.61
CA LEU A 104 0.74 -7.26 -6.89
C LEU A 104 0.78 -5.73 -6.82
N ALA A 105 -0.22 -5.12 -6.17
CA ALA A 105 -0.25 -3.68 -5.94
C ALA A 105 0.95 -3.20 -5.09
N LEU A 106 1.30 -3.95 -4.06
CA LEU A 106 2.49 -3.68 -3.24
C LEU A 106 3.78 -3.76 -4.05
N VAL A 107 3.98 -4.84 -4.82
CA VAL A 107 5.20 -5.04 -5.62
C VAL A 107 5.34 -3.92 -6.66
N ARG A 108 4.25 -3.52 -7.31
CA ARG A 108 4.25 -2.36 -8.23
C ARG A 108 4.66 -1.08 -7.51
N SER A 109 4.11 -0.81 -6.33
CA SER A 109 4.47 0.35 -5.51
C SER A 109 5.95 0.36 -5.12
N ILE A 110 6.51 -0.80 -4.75
CA ILE A 110 7.94 -0.91 -4.38
C ILE A 110 8.82 -0.62 -5.60
N ARG A 111 8.51 -1.19 -6.76
CA ARG A 111 9.28 -0.97 -8.00
C ARG A 111 9.24 0.49 -8.44
N GLU A 112 8.10 1.16 -8.30
CA GLU A 112 7.99 2.59 -8.60
C GLU A 112 8.81 3.46 -7.64
N GLU A 113 8.85 3.11 -6.36
CA GLU A 113 9.68 3.77 -5.36
C GLU A 113 11.17 3.60 -5.67
N GLU A 114 11.60 2.38 -6.00
CA GLU A 114 12.99 2.08 -6.40
C GLU A 114 13.40 2.87 -7.65
N ARG A 115 12.54 2.89 -8.68
CA ARG A 115 12.75 3.69 -9.89
C ARG A 115 12.85 5.19 -9.60
N ARG A 116 12.02 5.70 -8.69
CA ARG A 116 12.08 7.11 -8.27
C ARG A 116 13.37 7.41 -7.52
N ASN A 117 13.83 6.49 -6.68
CA ASN A 117 15.04 6.64 -5.89
C ASN A 117 16.31 6.55 -6.77
N SER A 118 16.34 5.68 -7.78
CA SER A 118 17.45 5.64 -8.74
C SER A 118 17.57 6.96 -9.52
N MET A 119 16.44 7.49 -10.03
CA MET A 119 16.42 8.79 -10.73
C MET A 119 16.89 9.96 -9.86
N LYS A 120 16.57 9.95 -8.56
CA LYS A 120 17.06 10.96 -7.61
C LYS A 120 18.56 10.86 -7.36
N HIS A 121 19.11 9.65 -7.34
CA HIS A 121 20.55 9.44 -7.18
C HIS A 121 21.32 9.95 -8.41
N ASP A 122 20.77 9.71 -9.60
CA ASP A 122 21.34 10.18 -10.86
C ASP A 122 21.27 11.71 -11.00
N ALA A 123 20.16 12.33 -10.61
CA ALA A 123 19.99 13.79 -10.61
C ALA A 123 20.97 14.49 -9.65
N LYS A 124 21.14 13.95 -8.44
CA LYS A 124 22.07 14.50 -7.44
C LYS A 124 23.53 14.39 -7.88
N LYS A 125 23.89 13.32 -8.61
CA LYS A 125 25.24 13.16 -9.17
C LYS A 125 25.54 14.19 -10.27
N GLN A 126 24.54 14.59 -11.05
CA GLN A 126 24.68 15.63 -12.07
C GLN A 126 24.79 17.04 -11.45
N GLU A 127 24.06 17.35 -10.38
CA GLU A 127 24.20 18.63 -9.66
C GLU A 127 25.58 18.79 -9.00
N ILE A 128 26.07 17.76 -8.31
CA ILE A 128 27.41 17.78 -7.69
C ILE A 128 28.51 17.96 -8.74
N SER A 129 28.35 17.34 -9.93
CA SER A 129 29.30 17.53 -11.04
C SER A 129 29.29 18.95 -11.63
N LYS A 130 28.18 19.69 -11.53
CA LYS A 130 28.07 21.08 -12.02
C LYS A 130 28.67 22.08 -11.03
N GLU A 131 28.49 21.88 -9.74
CA GLU A 131 29.12 22.71 -8.69
C GLU A 131 30.65 22.59 -8.74
N SER A 132 31.20 21.37 -8.81
CA SER A 132 32.66 21.18 -8.89
C SER A 132 33.31 21.73 -10.17
N VAL A 133 32.57 21.85 -11.28
CA VAL A 133 33.08 22.45 -12.53
C VAL A 133 33.04 23.98 -12.48
N THR A 134 32.18 24.57 -11.66
CA THR A 134 32.05 26.03 -11.54
C THR A 134 33.16 26.62 -10.67
N ASP A 135 33.63 25.90 -9.65
CA ASP A 135 34.77 26.30 -8.80
C ASP A 135 36.13 26.30 -9.53
N ILE A 136 36.29 25.52 -10.60
CA ILE A 136 37.56 25.45 -11.37
C ILE A 136 37.69 26.62 -12.36
N ARG A 137 36.58 27.29 -12.72
CA ARG A 137 36.56 28.38 -13.71
C ARG A 137 36.78 29.78 -13.11
N ASN A 138 36.86 29.91 -11.79
CA ASN A 138 37.08 31.17 -11.08
C ASN A 138 38.47 31.29 -10.42
N CYS A 139 39.44 30.44 -10.82
CA CYS A 139 40.86 30.56 -10.49
C CYS A 139 41.68 30.90 -11.72
#